data_AF-A0A2M6XX19-F1
#
_entry.id   AF-A0A2M6XX19-F1
#
_cell.length_a   1.000
_cell.length_b   1.000
_cell.length_c   1.000
_cell.angle_alpha   90.00
_cell.angle_beta   90.00
_cell.angle_gamma   90.00
#
_symmetry.space_group_name_H-M   'P 1'
#
loop_
_entity.id
_entity.type
_entity.pdbx_description
1 polymer ?
#
loop_
_entity_poly.entity_id
_entity_poly.type
_entity_poly.pdbx_seq_one_letter_code
_entity_poly.pdbx_strand_id
1 'polypeptide(L)'
;NYPLFYLPRVLGDEQAEVVSQPHNPVLLLRSGEQRIALHVDGLLGNQEVVVKNIGPQLARLPGIAGATVSTSGEVILIINPVAFTQRIAVLRKIAKPAAISEIVHRKSLVMVVDDSLTVRKITTRLLERSGYQVVTAKDGVDALEQLMEITPDVMLLDIEMPRMDGFEVAKRLRQDSKTQSLPIIMITSRTADKHRNYALELGVNEYLGKPYQEEELLGHIARFVSRSPA
;
A
#
# COMPACT_ATOMS: atom_id res chain seq x y z
N ASN A 1 9.23 13.11 24.26
CA ASN A 1 8.86 11.80 23.70
C ASN A 1 7.46 11.91 23.12
N TYR A 2 7.24 11.48 21.88
CA TYR A 2 5.92 11.48 21.21
C TYR A 2 5.53 10.02 20.94
N PRO A 3 4.77 9.34 21.83
CA PRO A 3 4.23 8.01 21.53
C PRO A 3 3.42 8.02 20.24
N LEU A 4 3.68 7.05 19.37
CA LEU A 4 3.03 6.90 18.07
C LEU A 4 1.72 6.14 18.22
N PHE A 5 0.67 6.64 17.57
CA PHE A 5 -0.64 6.03 17.45
C PHE A 5 -1.12 6.08 16.00
N TYR A 6 -1.95 5.10 15.61
CA TYR A 6 -2.62 5.10 14.31
C TYR A 6 -4.10 5.46 14.47
N LEU A 7 -4.57 6.48 13.74
CA LEU A 7 -5.90 7.05 13.95
C LEU A 7 -7.05 6.02 13.84
N PRO A 8 -7.12 5.11 12.85
CA PRO A 8 -8.18 4.11 12.78
C PRO A 8 -8.25 3.19 14.02
N ARG A 9 -7.09 2.71 14.49
CA ARG A 9 -7.00 1.94 15.75
C ARG A 9 -7.42 2.76 16.95
N VAL A 10 -7.09 4.04 16.95
CA VAL A 10 -7.55 4.97 17.98
C VAL A 10 -9.07 5.05 17.96
N LEU A 11 -9.70 5.12 16.78
CA LEU A 11 -11.15 5.19 16.62
C LEU A 11 -11.89 3.86 16.87
N GLY A 12 -11.19 2.76 17.15
CA GLY A 12 -11.77 1.46 17.50
C GLY A 12 -11.66 0.39 16.42
N ASP A 13 -11.02 0.67 15.29
CA ASP A 13 -10.70 -0.33 14.27
C ASP A 13 -9.40 -1.07 14.64
N GLU A 14 -9.51 -2.09 15.48
CA GLU A 14 -8.37 -2.85 15.97
C GLU A 14 -7.62 -3.62 14.86
N GLN A 15 -8.30 -3.91 13.75
CA GLN A 15 -7.75 -4.65 12.60
C GLN A 15 -7.12 -3.71 11.56
N ALA A 16 -7.20 -2.39 11.74
CA ALA A 16 -6.61 -1.45 10.80
C ALA A 16 -5.09 -1.67 10.70
N GLU A 17 -4.64 -2.01 9.50
CA GLU A 17 -3.23 -2.13 9.15
C GLU A 17 -2.71 -0.79 8.64
N VAL A 18 -1.50 -0.44 9.08
CA VAL A 18 -0.80 0.75 8.56
C VAL A 18 -0.39 0.44 7.12
N VAL A 19 -1.02 1.13 6.16
CA VAL A 19 -0.61 1.05 4.76
C VAL A 19 0.74 1.75 4.60
N SER A 20 1.77 1.03 4.19
CA SER A 20 3.12 1.60 4.00
C SER A 20 3.15 2.37 2.68
N GLN A 21 3.06 3.70 2.73
CA GLN A 21 3.32 4.56 1.56
C GLN A 21 4.76 5.09 1.62
N PRO A 22 5.34 5.57 0.49
CA PRO A 22 6.66 6.20 0.49
C PRO A 22 6.78 7.34 1.51
N HIS A 23 5.67 8.04 1.76
CA HIS A 23 5.54 9.06 2.80
C HIS A 23 4.23 8.86 3.55
N ASN A 24 4.32 8.70 4.87
CA ASN A 24 3.19 8.49 5.76
C ASN A 24 3.02 9.75 6.63
N PRO A 25 1.93 10.53 6.50
CA PRO A 25 1.76 11.76 7.25
C PRO A 25 1.53 11.46 8.73
N VAL A 26 2.30 12.15 9.58
CA VAL A 26 2.21 12.04 11.05
C VAL A 26 1.97 13.42 11.65
N LEU A 27 0.87 13.55 12.40
CA LEU A 27 0.54 14.75 13.15
C LEU A 27 1.21 14.71 14.53
N LEU A 28 2.09 15.67 14.81
CA LEU A 28 2.64 15.87 16.14
C LEU A 28 1.71 16.79 16.94
N LEU A 29 0.99 16.23 17.88
CA LEU A 29 -0.04 16.93 18.63
C LEU A 29 0.41 17.14 20.07
N ARG A 30 0.16 18.34 20.59
CA ARG A 30 0.47 18.71 21.97
C ARG A 30 -0.74 19.36 22.63
N SER A 31 -1.08 18.91 23.83
CA SER A 31 -2.06 19.56 24.71
C SER A 31 -1.52 19.54 26.15
N GLY A 32 -1.15 20.72 26.66
CA GLY A 32 -0.42 20.84 27.93
C GLY A 32 0.89 20.05 27.92
N GLU A 33 1.02 19.13 28.88
CA GLU A 33 2.17 18.22 29.01
C GLU A 33 2.10 16.99 28.10
N GLN A 34 0.93 16.74 27.49
CA GLN A 34 0.74 15.57 26.64
C GLN A 34 1.23 15.82 25.22
N ARG A 35 1.89 14.82 24.68
CA ARG A 35 2.51 14.82 23.36
C ARG A 35 2.19 13.48 22.70
N ILE A 36 1.64 13.48 21.49
CA ILE A 36 1.38 12.25 20.71
C ILE A 36 1.79 12.46 19.26
N ALA A 37 2.32 11.41 18.63
CA ALA A 37 2.48 11.33 17.18
C ALA A 37 1.29 10.52 16.66
N LEU A 38 0.49 11.08 15.75
CA LEU A 38 -0.69 10.43 15.21
C LEU A 38 -0.52 10.22 13.71
N HIS A 39 -0.39 8.97 13.31
CA HIS A 39 -0.40 8.58 11.90
C HIS A 39 -1.82 8.71 11.33
N VAL A 40 -1.93 9.37 10.18
CA VAL A 40 -3.19 9.61 9.44
C VAL A 40 -3.00 9.18 7.99
N ASP A 41 -4.11 8.92 7.28
CA ASP A 41 -4.03 8.43 5.90
C ASP A 41 -3.71 9.55 4.89
N GLY A 42 -3.94 10.82 5.25
CA GLY A 42 -3.70 11.96 4.37
C GLY A 42 -3.94 13.32 5.05
N LEU A 43 -3.52 14.39 4.38
CA LEU A 43 -3.74 15.78 4.80
C LEU A 43 -4.48 16.55 3.69
N LEU A 44 -5.66 17.07 4.01
CA LEU A 44 -6.49 17.85 3.09
C LEU A 44 -6.20 19.37 3.12
N GLY A 45 -5.17 19.78 3.88
CA GLY A 45 -4.83 21.19 4.12
C GLY A 45 -5.75 21.87 5.14
N ASN A 46 -5.69 23.21 5.15
CA ASN A 46 -6.49 24.02 6.07
C ASN A 46 -7.91 24.17 5.53
N GLN A 47 -8.92 23.88 6.35
CA GLN A 47 -10.33 24.02 6.00
C GLN A 47 -11.02 24.85 7.08
N GLU A 48 -11.75 25.89 6.67
CA GLU A 48 -12.65 26.61 7.57
C GLU A 48 -13.96 25.85 7.66
N VAL A 49 -14.31 25.38 8.86
CA VAL A 49 -15.49 24.55 9.10
C VAL A 49 -16.36 25.14 10.19
N VAL A 50 -17.69 25.09 9.98
CA VAL A 50 -18.65 25.46 11.01
C VAL A 50 -18.94 24.24 11.88
N VAL A 51 -18.44 24.27 13.11
CA VAL A 51 -18.69 23.18 14.07
C VAL A 51 -20.11 23.28 14.60
N LYS A 52 -20.89 22.22 14.38
CA LYS A 52 -22.23 22.07 14.97
C LYS A 52 -22.18 21.07 16.12
N ASN A 53 -23.04 21.33 17.12
CA ASN A 53 -23.22 20.40 18.22
C ASN A 53 -23.84 19.10 17.72
N ILE A 54 -23.21 18.00 18.07
CA ILE A 54 -23.73 16.65 17.88
C ILE A 54 -24.77 16.35 18.96
N GLY A 55 -25.85 15.64 18.59
CA GLY A 55 -26.93 15.29 19.52
C GLY A 55 -26.44 14.53 20.76
N PRO A 56 -27.27 14.43 21.81
CA PRO A 56 -26.88 13.89 23.12
C PRO A 56 -26.36 12.43 23.08
N GLN A 57 -26.68 11.68 22.02
CA GLN A 57 -26.19 10.33 21.78
C GLN A 57 -24.70 10.31 21.41
N LEU A 58 -24.26 11.23 20.56
CA LEU A 58 -22.87 11.34 20.08
C LEU A 58 -22.00 12.19 21.01
N ALA A 59 -22.59 13.13 21.77
CA ALA A 59 -21.88 13.91 22.78
C ALA A 59 -21.25 13.05 23.90
N ARG A 60 -21.70 11.79 24.05
CA ARG A 60 -21.14 10.83 25.00
C ARG A 60 -19.90 10.11 24.48
N LEU A 61 -19.59 10.23 23.18
CA LEU A 61 -18.41 9.59 22.58
C LEU A 61 -17.16 10.41 22.93
N PRO A 62 -16.20 9.83 23.66
CA PRO A 62 -14.99 10.53 24.07
C PRO A 62 -14.21 11.04 22.85
N GLY A 63 -13.74 12.28 22.92
CA GLY A 63 -12.89 12.85 21.86
C GLY A 63 -13.62 13.29 20.60
N ILE A 64 -14.96 13.27 20.55
CA ILE A 64 -15.70 13.97 19.50
C ILE A 64 -16.05 15.38 20.00
N ALA A 65 -15.52 16.40 19.32
CA ALA A 65 -15.77 17.81 19.64
C ALA A 65 -17.04 18.35 18.94
N GLY A 66 -17.44 17.75 17.83
CA GLY A 66 -18.63 18.14 17.09
C GLY A 66 -18.68 17.47 15.72
N ALA A 67 -19.53 17.99 14.84
CA ALA A 67 -19.57 17.59 13.45
C ALA A 67 -19.79 18.81 12.56
N THR A 68 -19.35 18.71 11.32
CA THR A 68 -19.70 19.64 10.25
C THR A 68 -20.34 18.85 9.10
N VAL A 69 -21.03 19.56 8.21
CA VAL A 69 -21.55 18.99 6.98
C VAL A 69 -20.83 19.69 5.83
N SER A 70 -20.23 18.92 4.93
CA SER A 70 -19.56 19.44 3.74
C SER A 70 -20.56 20.06 2.76
N THR A 71 -20.05 20.74 1.73
CA THR A 71 -20.88 21.21 0.60
C THR A 71 -21.52 20.08 -0.20
N SER A 72 -20.96 18.87 -0.14
CA SER A 72 -21.53 17.65 -0.73
C SER A 72 -22.60 16.98 0.15
N GLY A 73 -22.84 17.48 1.36
CA GLY A 73 -23.79 16.91 2.31
C GLY A 73 -23.22 15.80 3.20
N GLU A 74 -21.92 15.53 3.13
CA GLU A 74 -21.25 14.51 3.95
C GLU A 74 -21.03 15.02 5.37
N VAL A 75 -21.30 14.16 6.36
CA VAL A 75 -21.06 14.49 7.77
C VAL A 75 -19.61 14.18 8.12
N ILE A 76 -18.87 15.21 8.56
CA ILE A 76 -17.48 15.10 8.98
C ILE A 76 -17.43 15.29 10.49
N LEU A 77 -16.93 14.28 11.21
CA LEU A 77 -16.72 14.38 12.65
C LEU A 77 -15.46 15.18 12.97
N ILE A 78 -15.58 16.11 13.90
CA ILE A 78 -14.45 16.87 14.44
C ILE A 78 -14.01 16.18 15.70
N ILE A 79 -12.78 15.66 15.67
CA ILE A 79 -12.19 14.90 16.77
C ILE A 79 -11.14 15.72 17.52
N ASN A 80 -11.08 15.55 18.84
CA ASN A 80 -9.94 15.92 19.66
C ASN A 80 -9.06 14.67 19.85
N PRO A 81 -8.02 14.50 19.02
CA PRO A 81 -7.18 13.30 19.03
C PRO A 81 -6.42 13.10 20.36
N VAL A 82 -6.11 14.17 21.08
CA VAL A 82 -5.41 14.05 22.38
C VAL A 82 -6.36 13.50 23.45
N ALA A 83 -7.62 13.93 23.47
CA ALA A 83 -8.63 13.37 24.39
C ALA A 83 -8.90 11.89 24.09
N PHE A 84 -8.87 11.48 22.82
CA PHE A 84 -9.10 10.09 22.41
C PHE A 84 -7.99 9.15 22.89
N THR A 85 -6.73 9.58 22.75
CA THR A 85 -5.57 8.76 23.16
C THR A 85 -5.44 8.57 24.67
N GLN A 86 -5.93 9.51 25.50
CA GLN A 86 -5.97 9.36 26.96
C GLN A 86 -6.77 8.12 27.40
N ARG A 87 -7.93 7.88 26.77
CA ARG A 87 -8.77 6.72 27.10
C ARG A 87 -8.07 5.41 26.74
N ILE A 88 -7.40 5.36 25.60
CA ILE A 88 -6.65 4.18 25.16
C ILE A 88 -5.44 3.93 26.05
N ALA A 89 -4.72 4.97 26.47
CA ALA A 89 -3.60 4.83 27.40
C ALA A 89 -4.05 4.30 28.77
N VAL A 90 -5.25 4.67 29.22
CA VAL A 90 -5.87 4.13 30.45
C VAL A 90 -6.32 2.68 30.23
N LEU A 91 -7.01 2.36 29.13
CA LEU A 91 -7.43 0.99 28.80
C LEU A 91 -6.23 0.04 28.58
N ARG A 92 -5.16 0.52 27.94
CA ARG A 92 -3.87 -0.18 27.75
C ARG A 92 -2.98 -0.21 29.00
N LYS A 93 -3.30 0.53 30.08
CA LYS A 93 -2.66 0.35 31.39
C LYS A 93 -3.32 -0.78 32.19
N ILE A 94 -4.59 -1.06 31.93
CA ILE A 94 -5.36 -2.14 32.55
C ILE A 94 -5.11 -3.47 31.83
N ALA A 95 -5.03 -3.45 30.50
CA ALA A 95 -4.47 -4.56 29.73
C ALA A 95 -2.94 -4.53 29.90
N LYS A 96 -2.32 -5.64 30.32
CA LYS A 96 -0.85 -5.75 30.46
C LYS A 96 -0.13 -5.14 29.24
N PRO A 97 1.05 -4.51 29.43
CA PRO A 97 1.87 -4.05 28.32
C PRO A 97 2.46 -5.27 27.61
N ALA A 98 1.71 -5.85 26.68
CA ALA A 98 2.34 -6.63 25.64
C ALA A 98 3.19 -5.63 24.86
N ALA A 99 4.51 -5.80 24.95
CA ALA A 99 5.48 -5.09 24.15
C ALA A 99 4.96 -5.04 22.71
N ILE A 100 4.67 -3.83 22.22
CA ILE A 100 4.37 -3.60 20.81
C ILE A 100 5.70 -3.72 20.08
N SER A 101 6.16 -4.95 19.89
CA SER A 101 6.97 -5.30 18.73
C SER A 101 5.97 -5.32 17.57
N GLU A 102 5.67 -4.14 17.04
CA GLU A 102 4.87 -3.98 15.83
C GLU A 102 5.66 -4.63 14.69
N ILE A 103 5.35 -5.89 14.41
CA ILE A 103 5.58 -6.43 13.07
C ILE A 103 4.65 -5.60 12.18
N VAL A 104 5.19 -4.52 11.61
CA VAL A 104 4.55 -3.83 10.50
C VAL A 104 4.48 -4.86 9.38
N HIS A 105 3.34 -5.51 9.21
CA HIS A 105 3.09 -6.29 8.00
C HIS A 105 2.99 -5.29 6.85
N ARG A 106 4.14 -5.02 6.22
CA ARG A 106 4.19 -4.28 4.98
C ARG A 106 3.46 -5.11 3.93
N LYS A 107 2.29 -4.64 3.50
CA LYS A 107 1.62 -5.18 2.32
C LYS A 107 2.61 -5.18 1.16
N SER A 108 2.74 -6.31 0.50
CA SER A 108 3.74 -6.43 -0.54
C SER A 108 3.35 -5.65 -1.79
N LEU A 109 4.34 -5.00 -2.37
CA LEU A 109 4.21 -4.10 -3.49
C LEU A 109 4.48 -4.87 -4.78
N VAL A 110 3.48 -4.88 -5.66
CA VAL A 110 3.58 -5.49 -7.00
C VAL A 110 3.64 -4.36 -8.04
N MET A 111 4.66 -4.38 -8.89
CA MET A 111 4.71 -3.50 -10.05
C MET A 111 4.06 -4.18 -11.27
N VAL A 112 3.10 -3.53 -11.92
CA VAL A 112 2.45 -4.01 -13.14
C VAL A 112 2.89 -3.18 -14.32
N VAL A 113 3.57 -3.80 -15.28
CA VAL A 113 4.11 -3.15 -16.49
C VAL A 113 3.43 -3.75 -17.71
N ASP A 114 2.54 -2.98 -18.34
CA ASP A 114 1.74 -3.41 -19.50
C ASP A 114 1.28 -2.16 -20.26
N ASP A 115 1.32 -2.17 -21.58
CA ASP A 115 0.98 -1.00 -22.40
C ASP A 115 -0.54 -0.76 -22.47
N SER A 116 -1.33 -1.82 -22.36
CA SER A 116 -2.79 -1.77 -22.34
C SER A 116 -3.30 -1.21 -21.01
N LEU A 117 -3.91 -0.03 -21.09
CA LEU A 117 -4.58 0.59 -19.94
C LEU A 117 -5.66 -0.31 -19.32
N THR A 118 -6.38 -1.07 -20.15
CA THR A 118 -7.44 -1.98 -19.71
C THR A 118 -6.86 -3.13 -18.91
N VAL A 119 -5.79 -3.77 -19.42
CA VAL A 119 -5.15 -4.89 -18.72
C VAL A 119 -4.57 -4.42 -17.39
N ARG A 120 -3.85 -3.29 -17.37
CA ARG A 120 -3.36 -2.70 -16.11
C ARG A 120 -4.46 -2.50 -15.09
N LYS A 121 -5.58 -1.86 -15.45
CA LYS A 121 -6.69 -1.62 -14.51
C LYS A 121 -7.31 -2.91 -13.96
N ILE A 122 -7.46 -3.94 -14.80
CA ILE A 122 -8.01 -5.23 -14.38
C ILE A 122 -7.05 -5.90 -13.41
N THR A 123 -5.77 -6.02 -13.78
CA THR A 123 -4.73 -6.63 -12.94
C THR A 123 -4.56 -5.88 -11.62
N THR A 124 -4.52 -4.54 -11.64
CA THR A 124 -4.45 -3.73 -10.42
C THR A 124 -5.61 -4.02 -9.48
N ARG A 125 -6.86 -4.04 -9.97
CA ARG A 125 -8.04 -4.34 -9.14
C ARG A 125 -8.00 -5.74 -8.55
N LEU A 126 -7.54 -6.74 -9.31
CA LEU A 126 -7.37 -8.11 -8.82
C LEU A 126 -6.38 -8.15 -7.66
N LEU A 127 -5.22 -7.52 -7.82
CA LEU A 127 -4.15 -7.52 -6.82
C LEU A 127 -4.53 -6.74 -5.56
N GLU A 128 -5.15 -5.57 -5.71
CA GLU A 128 -5.63 -4.75 -4.58
C GLU A 128 -6.69 -5.50 -3.75
N ARG A 129 -7.64 -6.18 -4.43
CA ARG A 129 -8.64 -7.03 -3.76
C ARG A 129 -8.01 -8.21 -3.03
N SER A 130 -6.83 -8.65 -3.47
CA SER A 130 -6.07 -9.74 -2.86
C SER A 130 -5.10 -9.25 -1.78
N GLY A 131 -5.13 -7.96 -1.42
CA GLY A 131 -4.36 -7.39 -0.32
C GLY A 131 -2.98 -6.84 -0.68
N TYR A 132 -2.63 -6.80 -1.97
CA TYR A 132 -1.34 -6.24 -2.43
C TYR A 132 -1.43 -4.73 -2.62
N GLN A 133 -0.28 -4.05 -2.48
CA GLN A 133 -0.10 -2.70 -3.02
C GLN A 133 0.32 -2.81 -4.47
N VAL A 134 -0.12 -1.87 -5.32
CA VAL A 134 0.18 -1.91 -6.75
C VAL A 134 0.75 -0.57 -7.21
N VAL A 135 1.84 -0.63 -7.96
CA VAL A 135 2.35 0.47 -8.77
C VAL A 135 2.31 0.06 -10.23
N THR A 136 2.03 0.99 -11.15
CA THR A 136 1.86 0.66 -12.57
C THR A 136 2.79 1.48 -13.44
N ALA A 137 3.34 0.84 -14.47
CA ALA A 137 4.09 1.50 -15.53
C ALA A 137 3.45 1.20 -16.90
N LYS A 138 3.50 2.17 -17.80
CA LYS A 138 2.86 2.08 -19.14
C LYS A 138 3.73 1.45 -20.21
N ASP A 139 5.03 1.35 -19.98
CA ASP A 139 6.01 0.75 -20.88
C ASP A 139 7.30 0.43 -20.10
N GLY A 140 8.26 -0.22 -20.75
CA GLY A 140 9.52 -0.59 -20.12
C GLY A 140 10.39 0.60 -19.68
N VAL A 141 10.28 1.76 -20.34
CA VAL A 141 11.05 2.97 -19.98
C VAL A 141 10.49 3.57 -18.69
N ASP A 142 9.17 3.72 -18.59
CA ASP A 142 8.47 4.18 -17.40
C ASP A 142 8.72 3.25 -16.20
N ALA A 143 8.76 1.94 -16.42
CA ALA A 143 9.09 0.97 -15.37
C ALA A 143 10.51 1.18 -14.81
N LEU A 144 11.51 1.31 -15.69
CA LEU A 144 12.90 1.54 -15.26
C LEU A 144 13.07 2.88 -14.55
N GLU A 145 12.34 3.92 -14.97
CA GLU A 145 12.37 5.23 -14.30
C GLU A 145 11.81 5.13 -12.88
N GLN A 146 10.64 4.50 -12.71
CA GLN A 146 10.04 4.30 -11.39
C GLN A 146 10.87 3.41 -10.47
N LEU A 147 11.58 2.41 -11.02
CA LEU A 147 12.47 1.54 -10.25
C LEU A 147 13.68 2.25 -9.62
N MET A 148 13.98 3.49 -10.05
CA MET A 148 15.01 4.31 -9.38
C MET A 148 14.56 4.77 -7.99
N GLU A 149 13.25 4.93 -7.77
CA GLU A 149 12.66 5.43 -6.52
C GLU A 149 11.93 4.34 -5.74
N ILE A 150 11.38 3.33 -6.42
CA ILE A 150 10.51 2.32 -5.86
C ILE A 150 11.10 0.93 -6.07
N THR A 151 11.19 0.13 -5.00
CA THR A 151 11.57 -1.28 -5.07
C THR A 151 10.35 -2.17 -4.80
N PRO A 152 9.70 -2.73 -5.83
CA PRO A 152 8.61 -3.69 -5.65
C PRO A 152 9.14 -5.04 -5.16
N ASP A 153 8.27 -5.83 -4.55
CA ASP A 153 8.57 -7.21 -4.14
C ASP A 153 8.48 -8.18 -5.33
N VAL A 154 7.61 -7.86 -6.31
CA VAL A 154 7.42 -8.63 -7.56
C VAL A 154 7.08 -7.67 -8.71
N MET A 155 7.59 -7.97 -9.90
CA MET A 155 7.19 -7.31 -11.15
C MET A 155 6.39 -8.26 -12.04
N LEU A 156 5.21 -7.81 -12.49
CA LEU A 156 4.47 -8.39 -13.61
C LEU A 156 4.82 -7.60 -14.88
N LEU A 157 5.31 -8.29 -15.90
CA LEU A 157 5.90 -7.65 -17.08
C LEU A 157 5.31 -8.21 -18.37
N ASP A 158 4.68 -7.36 -19.18
CA ASP A 158 4.36 -7.71 -20.56
C ASP A 158 5.61 -7.68 -21.43
N ILE A 159 5.62 -8.50 -22.47
CA ILE A 159 6.67 -8.53 -23.49
C ILE A 159 6.36 -7.51 -24.59
N GLU A 160 5.11 -7.44 -25.03
CA GLU A 160 4.73 -6.67 -26.22
C GLU A 160 4.40 -5.23 -25.84
N MET A 161 5.44 -4.40 -25.69
CA MET A 161 5.28 -3.00 -25.30
C MET A 161 5.99 -2.06 -26.29
N PRO A 162 5.46 -0.84 -26.50
CA PRO A 162 6.14 0.16 -27.30
C PRO A 162 7.39 0.68 -26.60
N ARG A 163 8.33 1.23 -27.40
CA ARG A 163 9.61 1.84 -26.98
C ARG A 163 10.64 0.87 -26.42
N MET A 164 10.25 -0.03 -25.52
CA MET A 164 11.11 -1.05 -24.92
C MET A 164 10.29 -2.29 -24.59
N ASP A 165 10.71 -3.43 -25.11
CA ASP A 165 10.05 -4.71 -24.87
C ASP A 165 10.41 -5.32 -23.51
N GLY A 166 9.60 -6.27 -23.04
CA GLY A 166 9.82 -6.91 -21.75
C GLY A 166 11.12 -7.72 -21.64
N PHE A 167 11.65 -8.23 -22.75
CA PHE A 167 12.94 -8.94 -22.73
C PHE A 167 14.10 -7.98 -22.46
N GLU A 168 14.07 -6.80 -23.08
CA GLU A 168 15.06 -5.75 -22.85
C GLU A 168 15.00 -5.24 -21.40
N VAL A 169 13.80 -5.03 -20.86
CA VAL A 169 13.61 -4.67 -19.44
C VAL A 169 14.24 -5.73 -18.54
N ALA A 170 13.89 -7.01 -18.71
CA ALA A 170 14.43 -8.09 -17.89
C ALA A 170 15.97 -8.17 -17.95
N LYS A 171 16.54 -8.03 -19.16
CA LYS A 171 17.99 -8.01 -19.34
C LYS A 171 18.66 -6.87 -18.58
N ARG A 172 18.10 -5.66 -18.63
CA ARG A 172 18.63 -4.49 -17.90
C ARG A 172 18.54 -4.69 -16.39
N LEU A 173 17.42 -5.23 -15.89
CA LEU A 173 17.25 -5.52 -14.47
C LEU A 173 18.27 -6.54 -13.95
N ARG A 174 18.58 -7.58 -14.74
CA ARG A 174 19.61 -8.56 -14.36
C ARG A 174 21.04 -8.03 -14.42
N GLN A 175 21.29 -6.94 -15.16
CA GLN A 175 22.60 -6.29 -15.23
C GLN A 175 22.82 -5.29 -14.10
N ASP A 176 21.77 -4.85 -13.40
CA ASP A 176 21.87 -3.91 -12.28
C ASP A 176 21.91 -4.64 -10.94
N SER A 177 22.97 -4.41 -10.18
CA SER A 177 23.17 -4.94 -8.83
C SER A 177 21.99 -4.75 -7.86
N LYS A 178 21.20 -3.68 -8.02
CA LYS A 178 20.05 -3.37 -7.16
C LYS A 178 18.78 -4.14 -7.52
N THR A 179 18.61 -4.50 -8.79
CA THR A 179 17.37 -5.11 -9.30
C THR A 179 17.57 -6.53 -9.85
N GLN A 180 18.80 -7.05 -9.88
CA GLN A 180 19.11 -8.39 -10.36
C GLN A 180 18.36 -9.50 -9.63
N SER A 181 17.98 -9.28 -8.36
CA SER A 181 17.22 -10.22 -7.53
C SER A 181 15.71 -10.00 -7.59
N LEU A 182 15.23 -8.95 -8.24
CA LEU A 182 13.80 -8.64 -8.35
C LEU A 182 13.09 -9.80 -9.06
N PRO A 183 12.10 -10.45 -8.43
CA PRO A 183 11.29 -11.47 -9.08
C PRO A 183 10.48 -10.88 -10.24
N ILE A 184 10.61 -11.48 -11.43
CA ILE A 184 9.90 -11.08 -12.64
C ILE A 184 8.98 -12.23 -13.06
N ILE A 185 7.69 -11.93 -13.19
CA ILE A 185 6.67 -12.79 -13.79
C ILE A 185 6.32 -12.17 -15.15
N MET A 186 6.70 -12.83 -16.24
CA MET A 186 6.29 -12.39 -17.56
C MET A 186 4.87 -12.84 -17.87
N ILE A 187 4.04 -11.93 -18.37
CA ILE A 187 2.66 -12.19 -18.77
C ILE A 187 2.48 -11.74 -20.21
N THR A 188 2.29 -12.68 -21.14
CA THR A 188 2.31 -12.35 -22.58
C THR A 188 1.36 -13.19 -23.42
N SER A 189 0.99 -12.70 -24.60
CA SER A 189 0.30 -13.48 -25.63
C SER A 189 1.24 -14.43 -26.39
N ARG A 190 2.57 -14.31 -26.23
CA ARG A 190 3.57 -15.15 -26.91
C ARG A 190 3.82 -16.44 -26.14
N THR A 191 3.07 -17.51 -26.39
CA THR A 191 3.19 -18.75 -25.59
C THR A 191 4.14 -19.80 -26.18
N ALA A 192 4.82 -19.52 -27.30
CA ALA A 192 5.71 -20.50 -27.92
C ALA A 192 6.92 -20.84 -27.05
N ASP A 193 7.30 -22.12 -26.98
CA ASP A 193 8.37 -22.64 -26.12
C ASP A 193 9.70 -21.89 -26.28
N LYS A 194 10.02 -21.45 -27.51
CA LYS A 194 11.20 -20.63 -27.79
C LYS A 194 11.25 -19.33 -26.96
N HIS A 195 10.10 -18.66 -26.81
CA HIS A 195 10.00 -17.40 -26.08
C HIS A 195 10.05 -17.63 -24.57
N ARG A 196 9.44 -18.72 -24.10
CA ARG A 196 9.51 -19.16 -22.71
C ARG A 196 10.94 -19.51 -22.30
N ASN A 197 11.64 -20.32 -23.09
CA ASN A 197 13.02 -20.71 -22.83
C ASN A 197 13.94 -19.48 -22.81
N TYR A 198 13.77 -18.57 -23.77
CA TYR A 198 14.52 -17.33 -23.82
C TYR A 198 14.28 -16.43 -22.59
N ALA A 199 13.03 -16.33 -22.11
CA ALA A 199 12.72 -15.59 -20.88
C ALA A 199 13.45 -16.18 -19.66
N LEU A 200 13.44 -17.51 -19.52
CA LEU A 200 14.10 -18.22 -18.42
C LEU A 200 15.62 -18.04 -18.47
N GLU A 201 16.23 -18.07 -19.65
CA GLU A 201 17.67 -17.78 -19.85
C GLU A 201 18.04 -16.35 -19.44
N LEU A 202 17.12 -15.39 -19.65
CA LEU A 202 17.26 -14.01 -19.18
C LEU A 202 17.01 -13.86 -17.67
N GLY A 203 16.77 -14.96 -16.94
CA GLY A 203 16.57 -14.95 -15.50
C GLY A 203 15.18 -14.51 -15.04
N VAL A 204 14.18 -14.57 -15.92
CA VAL A 204 12.76 -14.41 -15.54
C VAL A 204 12.34 -15.59 -14.65
N ASN A 205 11.57 -15.32 -13.61
CA ASN A 205 11.23 -16.33 -12.61
C ASN A 205 10.03 -17.17 -13.05
N GLU A 206 9.00 -16.55 -13.61
CA GLU A 206 7.80 -17.24 -14.10
C GLU A 206 7.35 -16.68 -15.44
N TYR A 207 6.68 -17.52 -16.20
CA TYR A 207 6.20 -17.20 -17.54
C TYR A 207 4.76 -17.67 -17.71
N LEU A 208 3.86 -16.73 -17.99
CA LEU A 208 2.43 -16.95 -18.03
C LEU A 208 1.83 -16.45 -19.35
N GLY A 209 1.00 -17.30 -19.97
CA GLY A 209 0.29 -16.96 -21.19
C GLY A 209 -1.00 -16.20 -20.92
N LYS A 210 -1.33 -15.20 -21.74
CA LYS A 210 -2.66 -14.56 -21.77
C LYS A 210 -3.61 -15.43 -22.63
N PRO A 211 -4.86 -15.71 -22.18
CA PRO A 211 -5.46 -15.40 -20.88
C PRO A 211 -4.97 -16.37 -19.79
N TYR A 212 -4.87 -15.86 -18.56
CA TYR A 212 -4.44 -16.62 -17.39
C TYR A 212 -5.54 -16.70 -16.33
N GLN A 213 -5.43 -17.70 -15.44
CA GLN A 213 -6.33 -17.82 -14.29
C GLN A 213 -5.86 -16.91 -13.15
N GLU A 214 -6.79 -16.25 -12.48
CA GLU A 214 -6.48 -15.32 -11.39
C GLU A 214 -5.75 -16.04 -10.24
N GLU A 215 -6.20 -17.24 -9.90
CA GLU A 215 -5.61 -18.07 -8.85
C GLU A 215 -4.17 -18.49 -9.16
N GLU A 216 -3.87 -18.76 -10.43
CA GLU A 216 -2.52 -19.13 -10.88
C GLU A 216 -1.57 -17.94 -10.71
N LEU A 217 -1.96 -16.76 -11.19
CA LEU A 217 -1.18 -15.53 -11.02
C LEU A 217 -0.93 -15.21 -9.54
N LEU A 218 -1.98 -15.25 -8.71
CA LEU A 218 -1.87 -15.00 -7.27
C LEU A 218 -0.96 -16.03 -6.59
N GLY A 219 -1.05 -17.30 -6.99
CA GLY A 219 -0.16 -18.36 -6.53
C GLY A 219 1.31 -18.07 -6.85
N HIS A 220 1.61 -17.63 -8.08
CA HIS A 220 2.96 -17.24 -8.46
C HIS A 220 3.48 -16.06 -7.63
N ILE A 221 2.68 -15.00 -7.47
CA ILE A 221 3.05 -13.81 -6.69
C ILE A 221 3.31 -14.17 -5.24
N ALA A 222 2.42 -14.97 -4.62
CA ALA A 222 2.54 -15.39 -3.23
C ALA A 222 3.89 -16.07 -2.94
N ARG A 223 4.42 -16.89 -3.87
CA ARG A 223 5.72 -17.56 -3.69
C ARG A 223 6.90 -16.61 -3.57
N PHE A 224 6.83 -15.44 -4.20
CA PHE A 224 7.90 -14.44 -4.16
C PHE A 224 7.72 -13.42 -3.05
N VAL A 225 6.47 -13.16 -2.68
CA VAL A 225 6.09 -12.25 -1.60
C VAL A 225 6.24 -12.89 -0.21
N SER A 226 6.09 -14.22 -0.09
CA SER A 226 6.10 -14.93 1.20
C SER A 226 7.48 -15.06 1.88
N ARG A 227 8.48 -14.27 1.48
CA ARG A 227 9.70 -14.07 2.27
C ARG A 227 9.58 -12.79 3.09
N SER A 228 8.86 -12.90 4.21
CA SER A 228 9.07 -12.01 5.36
C SER A 228 10.30 -12.47 6.18
N PRO A 229 10.93 -11.54 6.92
CA PRO A 229 12.37 -11.45 7.11
C PRO A 229 12.92 -12.46 8.13
N ALA A 230 14.19 -12.80 7.95
CA ALA A 230 15.02 -13.36 9.02
C ALA A 230 15.32 -12.28 10.08
#